data_AF-A0A8T3Q2X0-F1
#
_entry.id   AF-A0A8T3Q2X0-F1
#
_cell.length_a   1.000
_cell.length_b   1.000
_cell.length_c   1.000
_cell.angle_alpha   90.00
_cell.angle_beta   90.00
_cell.angle_gamma   90.00
#
_symmetry.space_group_name_H-M   'P 1'
#
loop_
_entity.id
_entity.type
_entity.pdbx_description
1 polymer ?
#
loop_
_entity_poly.entity_id
_entity_poly.type
_entity_poly.pdbx_seq_one_letter_code
_entity_poly.pdbx_strand_id
1 'polypeptide(L)'
;MPESLMFVQFPHPGSEHQPTGSSMEWNRRDHARKFLRAHGAYISEGELRTGPFVFWGEWEPQSRVLETFPNQGRDNPRWLHEPYWRVPRHLRLLQNTDPLVFGDRFLYSNCRQGRNRKLRELAPGSLVVFGSKLLGEFVLDTVFVVADGAEDFATGSADEVQCEDWVRAVVFEPLRLSAKGGSQVFRLYPGKTYEEAPSGPFSFVPCRPYDADGAAFPRPVLRLPRRWIQPNLAMGAKATVASTAEIRALWDEIVDQVVTKAGLALGVHLEAPPRLDDGVARP
;
A
#
# COMPACT_ATOMS: atom_id res chain seq x y z
N MET A 1 6.72 5.23 -23.46
CA MET A 1 7.86 6.06 -22.95
C MET A 1 9.05 5.13 -22.72
N PRO A 2 10.32 5.56 -22.82
CA PRO A 2 11.44 4.67 -22.51
C PRO A 2 11.39 4.32 -21.02
N GLU A 3 11.18 3.05 -20.72
CA GLU A 3 11.16 2.56 -19.35
C GLU A 3 12.59 2.31 -18.85
N SER A 4 12.78 2.35 -17.54
CA SER A 4 14.05 2.02 -16.90
C SER A 4 13.79 1.25 -15.62
N LEU A 5 14.68 0.30 -15.34
CA LEU A 5 14.65 -0.44 -14.10
C LEU A 5 15.10 0.48 -12.95
N MET A 6 14.25 0.67 -11.94
CA MET A 6 14.51 1.62 -10.87
C MET A 6 14.23 1.04 -9.48
N PHE A 7 14.99 1.52 -8.50
CA PHE A 7 14.62 1.49 -7.10
C PHE A 7 13.98 2.83 -6.72
N VAL A 8 12.81 2.80 -6.12
CA VAL A 8 12.05 4.00 -5.72
C VAL A 8 11.82 3.99 -4.21
N GLN A 9 12.41 4.96 -3.52
CA GLN A 9 11.98 5.31 -2.17
C GLN A 9 10.74 6.20 -2.29
N PHE A 10 9.61 5.77 -1.72
CA PHE A 10 8.35 6.50 -1.77
C PHE A 10 7.88 6.87 -0.36
N PRO A 11 8.35 8.00 0.21
CA PRO A 11 7.83 8.50 1.47
C PRO A 11 6.43 9.06 1.25
N HIS A 12 5.42 8.41 1.79
CA HIS A 12 4.04 8.81 1.75
C HIS A 12 3.64 9.26 3.16
N PRO A 13 3.99 10.51 3.54
CA PRO A 13 3.85 10.96 4.91
C PRO A 13 2.37 10.99 5.28
N GLY A 14 2.05 10.35 6.40
CA GLY A 14 0.73 10.37 7.01
C GLY A 14 0.87 9.90 8.45
N SER A 15 0.20 10.61 9.38
CA SER A 15 0.07 10.10 10.75
C SER A 15 -0.84 8.86 10.75
N GLU A 16 -0.87 8.14 11.86
CA GLU A 16 -1.94 7.19 12.09
C GLU A 16 -3.30 7.91 12.03
N HIS A 17 -4.29 7.28 11.39
CA HIS A 17 -5.66 7.75 11.37
C HIS A 17 -6.24 7.68 12.77
N GLN A 18 -6.82 8.79 13.25
CA GLN A 18 -7.43 8.85 14.58
C GLN A 18 -8.96 8.75 14.46
N PRO A 19 -9.57 7.61 14.82
CA PRO A 19 -11.01 7.46 14.83
C PRO A 19 -11.65 8.31 15.93
N THR A 20 -12.87 8.82 15.67
CA THR A 20 -13.70 9.52 16.67
C THR A 20 -14.78 8.61 17.27
N GLY A 21 -14.83 7.34 16.89
CA GLY A 21 -15.81 6.36 17.30
C GLY A 21 -15.44 4.94 16.83
N SER A 22 -16.40 4.02 16.88
CA SER A 22 -16.19 2.62 16.46
C SER A 22 -16.12 2.42 14.95
N SER A 23 -16.48 3.43 14.15
CA SER A 23 -16.35 3.43 12.71
C SER A 23 -15.65 4.69 12.21
N MET A 24 -14.99 4.56 11.06
CA MET A 24 -14.45 5.67 10.29
C MET A 24 -15.15 5.73 8.95
N GLU A 25 -15.58 6.93 8.59
CA GLU A 25 -16.05 7.24 7.25
C GLU A 25 -14.90 7.34 6.25
N TRP A 26 -15.26 7.36 4.97
CA TRP A 26 -14.30 7.56 3.89
C TRP A 26 -13.49 8.85 4.12
N ASN A 27 -12.17 8.75 4.03
CA ASN A 27 -11.28 9.88 4.25
C ASN A 27 -11.47 10.97 3.18
N ARG A 28 -11.42 12.21 3.64
CA ARG A 28 -11.56 13.42 2.83
C ARG A 28 -10.49 14.47 3.16
N ARG A 29 -9.53 14.10 4.00
CA ARG A 29 -8.40 14.93 4.43
C ARG A 29 -7.13 14.40 3.78
N ASP A 30 -5.98 14.81 4.28
CA ASP A 30 -4.70 14.22 3.89
C ASP A 30 -4.71 12.71 4.15
N HIS A 31 -4.02 11.96 3.29
CA HIS A 31 -3.82 10.53 3.45
C HIS A 31 -3.18 10.22 4.80
N ALA A 32 -3.60 9.14 5.43
CA ALA A 32 -3.05 8.69 6.69
C ALA A 32 -2.90 7.16 6.70
N ARG A 33 -2.30 6.65 7.76
CA ARG A 33 -1.97 5.23 7.89
C ARG A 33 -2.92 4.54 8.84
N LYS A 34 -3.31 3.32 8.52
CA LYS A 34 -4.12 2.46 9.39
C LYS A 34 -3.35 1.18 9.66
N PHE A 35 -3.50 0.68 10.88
CA PHE A 35 -3.17 -0.70 11.21
C PHE A 35 -4.42 -1.54 10.93
N LEU A 36 -4.31 -2.44 9.97
CA LEU A 36 -5.44 -3.10 9.32
C LEU A 36 -5.38 -4.60 9.58
N ARG A 37 -6.55 -5.21 9.77
CA ARG A 37 -6.76 -6.65 9.67
C ARG A 37 -7.20 -6.99 8.25
N ALA A 38 -6.60 -8.02 7.67
CA ALA A 38 -7.00 -8.61 6.39
C ALA A 38 -7.07 -10.14 6.50
N HIS A 39 -7.73 -10.78 5.55
CA HIS A 39 -7.59 -12.21 5.26
C HIS A 39 -6.83 -12.36 3.94
N GLY A 40 -6.13 -13.48 3.77
CA GLY A 40 -5.45 -13.82 2.53
C GLY A 40 -4.30 -14.77 2.76
N ALA A 41 -3.18 -14.56 2.07
CA ALA A 41 -1.99 -15.40 2.16
C ALA A 41 -0.75 -14.59 2.59
N TYR A 42 0.09 -15.22 3.40
CA TYR A 42 1.34 -14.65 3.89
C TYR A 42 2.42 -15.72 4.01
N ILE A 43 3.69 -15.29 3.92
CA ILE A 43 4.85 -16.16 4.11
C ILE A 43 5.39 -15.95 5.51
N SER A 44 5.41 -17.02 6.31
CA SER A 44 5.98 -17.03 7.66
C SER A 44 6.89 -18.22 7.80
N GLU A 45 8.10 -18.01 8.30
CA GLU A 45 9.10 -19.07 8.49
C GLU A 45 9.42 -19.83 7.18
N GLY A 46 9.32 -19.15 6.03
CA GLY A 46 9.53 -19.73 4.70
C GLY A 46 8.35 -20.54 4.16
N GLU A 47 7.24 -20.63 4.89
CA GLU A 47 6.05 -21.36 4.47
C GLU A 47 4.92 -20.40 4.05
N LEU A 48 4.24 -20.73 2.95
CA LEU A 48 3.01 -20.05 2.57
C LEU A 48 1.88 -20.50 3.47
N ARG A 49 1.21 -19.55 4.12
CA ARG A 49 0.08 -19.76 5.02
C ARG A 49 -1.09 -18.90 4.57
N THR A 50 -2.29 -19.33 4.92
CA THR A 50 -3.53 -18.58 4.68
C THR A 50 -4.25 -18.30 5.99
N GLY A 51 -5.00 -17.20 6.03
CA GLY A 51 -5.77 -16.81 7.20
C GLY A 51 -5.71 -15.31 7.50
N PRO A 52 -6.19 -14.89 8.68
CA PRO A 52 -6.17 -13.48 9.05
C PRO A 52 -4.75 -13.04 9.46
N PHE A 53 -4.40 -11.83 9.07
CA PHE A 53 -3.18 -11.15 9.50
C PHE A 53 -3.40 -9.66 9.67
N VAL A 54 -2.48 -9.01 10.37
CA VAL A 54 -2.48 -7.57 10.61
C VAL A 54 -1.26 -6.91 10.00
N PHE A 55 -1.44 -5.70 9.47
CA PHE A 55 -0.39 -4.96 8.76
C PHE A 55 -0.62 -3.44 8.80
N TRP A 56 0.41 -2.67 8.49
CA TRP A 56 0.29 -1.23 8.26
C TRP A 56 0.05 -0.93 6.79
N GLY A 57 -0.92 -0.06 6.49
CA GLY A 57 -1.22 0.31 5.12
C GLY A 57 -2.01 1.60 4.98
N GLU A 58 -2.29 1.93 3.73
CA GLU A 58 -3.23 2.98 3.35
C GLU A 58 -4.59 2.34 3.04
N TRP A 59 -5.65 2.93 3.60
CA TRP A 59 -7.03 2.55 3.28
C TRP A 59 -7.94 3.75 3.52
N GLU A 60 -8.33 4.38 2.43
CA GLU A 60 -9.14 5.61 2.44
C GLU A 60 -10.65 5.38 2.62
N PRO A 61 -11.26 4.27 2.13
CA PRO A 61 -12.65 3.96 2.44
C PRO A 61 -12.88 3.69 3.93
N GLN A 62 -14.12 3.29 4.22
CA GLN A 62 -14.57 3.09 5.59
C GLN A 62 -13.83 1.95 6.31
N SER A 63 -13.82 2.01 7.63
CA SER A 63 -13.28 0.93 8.43
C SER A 63 -13.90 0.91 9.82
N ARG A 64 -14.02 -0.26 10.43
CA ARG A 64 -14.45 -0.41 11.83
C ARG A 64 -13.23 -0.53 12.73
N VAL A 65 -13.26 0.07 13.91
CA VAL A 65 -12.25 -0.16 14.95
C VAL A 65 -12.61 -1.46 15.66
N LEU A 66 -11.73 -2.46 15.57
CA LEU A 66 -11.88 -3.75 16.27
C LEU A 66 -11.31 -3.67 17.68
N GLU A 67 -10.13 -3.08 17.82
CA GLU A 67 -9.38 -3.05 19.07
C GLU A 67 -8.66 -1.72 19.24
N THR A 68 -8.40 -1.35 20.50
CA THR A 68 -7.63 -0.17 20.87
C THR A 68 -6.44 -0.56 21.72
N PHE A 69 -5.25 -0.13 21.31
CA PHE A 69 -4.01 -0.45 22.02
C PHE A 69 -3.59 0.72 22.94
N PRO A 70 -2.92 0.44 24.06
CA PRO A 70 -2.31 1.48 24.88
C PRO A 70 -1.26 2.24 24.06
N ASN A 71 -1.07 3.52 24.37
CA ASN A 71 -0.03 4.32 23.73
C ASN A 71 1.36 3.87 24.21
N GLN A 72 2.03 3.04 23.41
CA GLN A 72 3.37 2.51 23.69
C GLN A 72 4.47 3.22 22.87
N GLY A 73 4.22 4.44 22.39
CA GLY A 73 5.20 5.23 21.64
C GLY A 73 4.72 5.64 20.24
N ARG A 74 5.55 6.43 19.54
CA ARG A 74 5.15 7.18 18.33
C ARG A 74 4.89 6.34 17.06
N ASP A 75 5.20 5.05 17.04
CA ASP A 75 4.95 4.17 15.88
C ASP A 75 4.13 2.93 16.20
N ASN A 76 3.82 2.70 17.48
CA ASN A 76 2.92 1.60 17.82
C ASN A 76 1.51 2.03 17.47
N PRO A 77 0.74 1.20 16.75
CA PRO A 77 -0.62 1.56 16.40
C PRO A 77 -1.45 1.66 17.67
N ARG A 78 -2.44 2.53 17.63
CA ARG A 78 -3.42 2.71 18.68
C ARG A 78 -4.76 2.07 18.35
N TRP A 79 -5.01 1.78 17.07
CA TRP A 79 -6.28 1.22 16.62
C TRP A 79 -6.07 0.12 15.59
N LEU A 80 -6.70 -1.04 15.81
CA LEU A 80 -6.84 -2.06 14.78
C LEU A 80 -8.13 -1.81 13.99
N HIS A 81 -7.99 -1.71 12.68
CA HIS A 81 -9.08 -1.45 11.76
C HIS A 81 -9.45 -2.67 10.92
N GLU A 82 -10.74 -2.90 10.72
CA GLU A 82 -11.29 -3.81 9.72
C GLU A 82 -11.80 -2.98 8.53
N PRO A 83 -11.19 -3.10 7.34
CA PRO A 83 -11.60 -2.35 6.16
C PRO A 83 -12.93 -2.88 5.60
N TYR A 84 -13.76 -1.98 5.11
CA TYR A 84 -14.92 -2.28 4.27
C TYR A 84 -15.18 -1.08 3.37
N TRP A 85 -16.01 -1.23 2.34
CA TRP A 85 -16.32 -0.10 1.48
C TRP A 85 -17.81 0.04 1.20
N ARG A 86 -18.22 1.29 1.07
CA ARG A 86 -19.53 1.70 0.58
C ARG A 86 -19.37 3.06 -0.09
N VAL A 87 -19.77 3.19 -1.35
CA VAL A 87 -19.72 4.48 -2.05
C VAL A 87 -20.68 5.45 -1.36
N PRO A 88 -20.18 6.56 -0.77
CA PRO A 88 -21.03 7.53 -0.12
C PRO A 88 -21.97 8.20 -1.13
N ARG A 89 -23.25 8.36 -0.78
CA ARG A 89 -24.27 8.99 -1.65
C ARG A 89 -24.08 10.50 -1.90
N HIS A 90 -23.03 11.11 -1.34
CA HIS A 90 -22.80 12.55 -1.40
C HIS A 90 -21.75 12.94 -2.46
N LEU A 91 -21.87 14.13 -3.02
CA LEU A 91 -20.97 14.64 -4.08
C LEU A 91 -19.63 15.22 -3.57
N ARG A 92 -19.26 14.94 -2.31
CA ARG A 92 -18.01 15.46 -1.74
C ARG A 92 -16.82 14.66 -2.28
N LEU A 93 -15.71 15.34 -2.53
CA LEU A 93 -14.46 14.72 -2.95
C LEU A 93 -14.00 13.67 -1.92
N LEU A 94 -13.65 12.50 -2.42
CA LEU A 94 -13.13 11.34 -1.69
C LEU A 94 -11.66 11.16 -2.01
N GLN A 95 -10.88 10.62 -1.08
CA GLN A 95 -9.52 10.19 -1.37
C GLN A 95 -9.53 8.80 -2.04
N ASN A 96 -8.66 8.60 -3.03
CA ASN A 96 -8.40 7.28 -3.60
C ASN A 96 -7.37 6.52 -2.74
N THR A 97 -7.42 5.19 -2.71
CA THR A 97 -6.36 4.39 -2.07
C THR A 97 -5.26 4.08 -3.09
N ASP A 98 -4.00 4.49 -2.83
CA ASP A 98 -2.87 4.19 -3.72
C ASP A 98 -1.52 4.19 -2.96
N PRO A 99 -0.80 3.05 -2.86
CA PRO A 99 -1.05 1.80 -3.57
C PRO A 99 -2.26 1.04 -3.03
N LEU A 100 -2.94 0.32 -3.91
CA LEU A 100 -3.97 -0.66 -3.52
C LEU A 100 -3.31 -2.02 -3.32
N VAL A 101 -3.35 -2.55 -2.10
CA VAL A 101 -2.70 -3.83 -1.75
C VAL A 101 -3.67 -5.01 -1.64
N PHE A 102 -4.96 -4.76 -1.87
CA PHE A 102 -6.03 -5.78 -1.81
C PHE A 102 -6.43 -6.24 -3.21
N GLY A 103 -6.96 -7.46 -3.31
CA GLY A 103 -7.45 -8.08 -4.56
C GLY A 103 -6.46 -9.06 -5.16
N ASP A 104 -6.66 -9.36 -6.46
CA ASP A 104 -5.85 -10.33 -7.21
C ASP A 104 -4.36 -9.99 -7.21
N ARG A 105 -4.01 -8.70 -7.21
CA ARG A 105 -2.64 -8.20 -7.16
C ARG A 105 -2.60 -6.77 -6.64
N PHE A 106 -1.42 -6.34 -6.20
CA PHE A 106 -1.24 -4.95 -5.79
C PHE A 106 -1.29 -4.04 -7.02
N LEU A 107 -1.77 -2.81 -6.86
CA LEU A 107 -1.81 -1.79 -7.91
C LEU A 107 -1.16 -0.50 -7.44
N TYR A 108 -0.44 0.16 -8.35
CA TYR A 108 0.04 1.53 -8.18
C TYR A 108 -0.39 2.38 -9.39
N SER A 109 -1.16 3.43 -9.15
CA SER A 109 -1.99 4.06 -10.17
C SER A 109 -1.66 5.53 -10.43
N ASN A 110 -1.52 6.37 -9.40
CA ASN A 110 -1.51 7.82 -9.62
C ASN A 110 -0.58 8.60 -8.68
N CYS A 111 -0.34 8.12 -7.46
CA CYS A 111 0.28 8.91 -6.41
C CYS A 111 1.63 9.46 -6.88
N ARG A 112 1.74 10.80 -6.92
CA ARG A 112 2.92 11.58 -7.35
C ARG A 112 3.39 11.43 -8.79
N GLN A 113 2.80 10.57 -9.60
CA GLN A 113 3.17 10.41 -11.02
C GLN A 113 3.00 11.73 -11.80
N GLY A 114 2.01 12.54 -11.44
CA GLY A 114 1.74 13.82 -12.08
C GLY A 114 2.85 14.85 -11.89
N ARG A 115 3.64 14.73 -10.83
CA ARG A 115 4.77 15.63 -10.50
C ARG A 115 6.13 14.96 -10.70
N ASN A 116 6.18 13.64 -10.88
CA ASN A 116 7.41 12.90 -11.05
C ASN A 116 7.29 11.94 -12.24
N ARG A 117 7.81 12.37 -13.39
CA ARG A 117 7.79 11.61 -14.64
C ARG A 117 8.43 10.22 -14.50
N LYS A 118 9.49 10.07 -13.68
CA LYS A 118 10.18 8.77 -13.52
C LYS A 118 9.26 7.69 -12.97
N LEU A 119 8.23 8.07 -12.22
CA LEU A 119 7.23 7.14 -11.70
C LEU A 119 6.24 6.67 -12.78
N ARG A 120 6.30 7.21 -14.00
CA ARG A 120 5.58 6.72 -15.19
C ARG A 120 6.48 5.98 -16.17
N GLU A 121 7.73 5.74 -15.79
CA GLU A 121 8.77 5.13 -16.63
C GLU A 121 9.42 3.92 -15.94
N LEU A 122 8.73 3.34 -14.95
CA LEU A 122 9.19 2.14 -14.26
C LEU A 122 9.08 0.94 -15.19
N ALA A 123 10.19 0.28 -15.48
CA ALA A 123 10.19 -0.99 -16.20
C ALA A 123 9.73 -2.14 -15.29
N PRO A 124 9.20 -3.25 -15.85
CA PRO A 124 9.00 -4.50 -15.13
C PRO A 124 10.25 -4.91 -14.34
N GLY A 125 10.03 -5.35 -13.10
CA GLY A 125 11.07 -5.63 -12.11
C GLY A 125 11.49 -4.43 -11.26
N SER A 126 11.03 -3.20 -11.55
CA SER A 126 11.35 -2.05 -10.70
C SER A 126 10.81 -2.25 -9.28
N LEU A 127 11.55 -1.78 -8.28
CA LEU A 127 11.24 -1.96 -6.86
C LEU A 127 10.83 -0.63 -6.24
N VAL A 128 9.61 -0.53 -5.73
CA VAL A 128 9.09 0.63 -5.02
C VAL A 128 8.87 0.27 -3.56
N VAL A 129 9.46 1.04 -2.65
CA VAL A 129 9.22 0.90 -1.20
C VAL A 129 8.40 2.08 -0.71
N PHE A 130 7.13 1.82 -0.39
CA PHE A 130 6.21 2.77 0.22
C PHE A 130 6.42 2.77 1.73
N GLY A 131 6.45 3.96 2.30
CA GLY A 131 6.73 4.10 3.72
C GLY A 131 6.64 5.54 4.18
N SER A 132 7.15 5.83 5.37
CA SER A 132 7.14 7.16 5.96
C SER A 132 8.47 7.51 6.60
N LYS A 133 8.74 8.81 6.75
CA LYS A 133 9.80 9.28 7.64
C LYS A 133 9.27 9.26 9.06
N LEU A 134 9.99 8.59 9.96
CA LEU A 134 9.68 8.59 11.38
C LEU A 134 10.95 8.66 12.22
N LEU A 135 11.03 9.65 13.12
CA LEU A 135 12.17 9.84 14.04
C LEU A 135 13.56 9.83 13.36
N GLY A 136 13.64 10.33 12.11
CA GLY A 136 14.89 10.37 11.34
C GLY A 136 15.20 9.10 10.56
N GLU A 137 14.32 8.11 10.60
CA GLU A 137 14.41 6.84 9.88
C GLU A 137 13.32 6.74 8.79
N PHE A 138 13.49 5.82 7.85
CA PHE A 138 12.44 5.43 6.90
C PHE A 138 11.79 4.13 7.39
N VAL A 139 10.48 4.18 7.67
CA VAL A 139 9.68 3.00 8.07
C VAL A 139 8.85 2.51 6.89
N LEU A 140 8.79 1.20 6.72
CA LEU A 140 8.21 0.54 5.55
C LEU A 140 6.74 0.14 5.77
N ASP A 141 5.89 0.46 4.79
CA ASP A 141 4.48 0.06 4.74
C ASP A 141 4.27 -1.06 3.69
N THR A 142 4.81 -0.88 2.48
CA THR A 142 4.58 -1.78 1.35
C THR A 142 5.84 -1.90 0.48
N VAL A 143 6.14 -3.11 0.05
CA VAL A 143 7.10 -3.41 -1.01
C VAL A 143 6.33 -3.74 -2.27
N PHE A 144 6.58 -3.02 -3.34
CA PHE A 144 5.90 -3.21 -4.61
C PHE A 144 6.93 -3.47 -5.71
N VAL A 145 6.81 -4.61 -6.37
CA VAL A 145 7.65 -4.97 -7.53
C VAL A 145 6.79 -4.82 -8.76
N VAL A 146 7.21 -4.00 -9.72
CA VAL A 146 6.45 -3.76 -10.96
C VAL A 146 6.42 -5.06 -11.78
N ALA A 147 5.23 -5.54 -12.13
CA ALA A 147 5.03 -6.64 -13.08
C ALA A 147 4.96 -6.12 -14.53
N ASP A 148 4.93 -7.06 -15.48
CA ASP A 148 4.53 -6.76 -16.86
C ASP A 148 3.05 -6.35 -16.94
N GLY A 149 2.67 -5.67 -18.02
CA GLY A 149 1.28 -5.26 -18.26
C GLY A 149 0.91 -3.89 -17.69
N ALA A 150 1.86 -2.96 -17.62
CA ALA A 150 1.55 -1.58 -17.25
C ALA A 150 0.79 -0.85 -18.37
N GLU A 151 -0.28 -0.13 -18.00
CA GLU A 151 -1.20 0.53 -18.94
C GLU A 151 -1.29 2.03 -18.66
N ASP A 152 -1.29 2.86 -19.71
CA ASP A 152 -1.51 4.29 -19.55
C ASP A 152 -3.01 4.59 -19.53
N PHE A 153 -3.43 5.49 -18.64
CA PHE A 153 -4.81 5.97 -18.59
C PHE A 153 -4.85 7.47 -18.32
N ALA A 154 -5.87 8.15 -18.84
CA ALA A 154 -6.11 9.55 -18.52
C ALA A 154 -7.07 9.65 -17.33
N THR A 155 -6.88 10.65 -16.46
CA THR A 155 -7.78 10.90 -15.33
C THR A 155 -9.24 11.07 -15.73
N GLY A 156 -9.50 11.63 -16.91
CA GLY A 156 -10.85 11.83 -17.44
C GLY A 156 -11.55 10.55 -17.92
N SER A 157 -10.78 9.50 -18.22
CA SER A 157 -11.26 8.19 -18.68
C SER A 157 -10.86 7.07 -17.72
N ALA A 158 -10.64 7.38 -16.44
CA ALA A 158 -10.28 6.41 -15.42
C ALA A 158 -11.37 5.34 -15.22
N ASP A 159 -12.61 5.64 -15.60
CA ASP A 159 -13.75 4.73 -15.65
C ASP A 159 -13.70 3.72 -16.82
N GLU A 160 -12.80 3.89 -17.78
CA GLU A 160 -12.58 2.93 -18.88
C GLU A 160 -11.54 1.86 -18.54
N VAL A 161 -10.74 2.08 -17.49
CA VAL A 161 -9.72 1.12 -17.02
C VAL A 161 -10.39 -0.21 -16.68
N GLN A 162 -9.90 -1.30 -17.25
CA GLN A 162 -10.44 -2.64 -17.00
C GLN A 162 -10.02 -3.12 -15.61
N CYS A 163 -10.98 -3.19 -14.70
CA CYS A 163 -10.77 -3.61 -13.31
C CYS A 163 -12.10 -4.05 -12.69
N GLU A 164 -12.02 -4.75 -11.56
CA GLU A 164 -13.20 -5.10 -10.76
C GLU A 164 -13.96 -3.84 -10.28
N ASP A 165 -15.27 -3.96 -10.12
CA ASP A 165 -16.14 -2.85 -9.71
C ASP A 165 -15.70 -2.20 -8.40
N TRP A 166 -15.20 -2.97 -7.44
CA TRP A 166 -14.76 -2.45 -6.16
C TRP A 166 -13.45 -1.64 -6.30
N VAL A 167 -12.51 -2.09 -7.15
CA VAL A 167 -11.29 -1.34 -7.49
C VAL A 167 -11.65 -0.02 -8.17
N ARG A 168 -12.60 -0.06 -9.11
CA ARG A 168 -13.13 1.13 -9.77
C ARG A 168 -13.66 2.13 -8.75
N ALA A 169 -14.46 1.67 -7.81
CA ALA A 169 -15.06 2.51 -6.78
C ALA A 169 -14.05 3.12 -5.80
N VAL A 170 -13.01 2.39 -5.40
CA VAL A 170 -12.06 2.84 -4.35
C VAL A 170 -10.82 3.56 -4.89
N VAL A 171 -10.45 3.34 -6.15
CA VAL A 171 -9.26 3.93 -6.78
C VAL A 171 -9.65 4.95 -7.85
N PHE A 172 -10.35 4.51 -8.90
CA PHE A 172 -10.48 5.29 -10.13
C PHE A 172 -11.59 6.33 -10.08
N GLU A 173 -12.73 6.05 -9.45
CA GLU A 173 -13.81 7.04 -9.30
C GLU A 173 -13.41 8.26 -8.48
N PRO A 174 -12.79 8.13 -7.28
CA PRO A 174 -12.31 9.29 -6.52
C PRO A 174 -11.26 10.08 -7.31
N LEU A 175 -10.37 9.39 -8.02
CA LEU A 175 -9.36 10.01 -8.87
C LEU A 175 -10.01 10.85 -9.99
N ARG A 176 -10.98 10.28 -10.71
CA ARG A 176 -11.73 10.97 -11.78
C ARG A 176 -12.46 12.21 -11.26
N LEU A 177 -13.12 12.10 -10.11
CA LEU A 177 -13.88 13.20 -9.50
C LEU A 177 -12.98 14.30 -8.92
N SER A 178 -11.77 13.95 -8.47
CA SER A 178 -10.78 14.91 -7.96
C SER A 178 -10.05 15.70 -9.06
N ALA A 179 -10.03 15.18 -10.28
CA ALA A 179 -9.35 15.81 -11.41
C ALA A 179 -10.06 17.11 -11.80
N LYS A 180 -9.47 18.25 -11.45
CA LYS A 180 -9.88 19.56 -11.97
C LYS A 180 -9.57 19.64 -13.48
N GLY A 181 -10.48 19.15 -14.31
CA GLY A 181 -10.56 19.45 -15.75
C GLY A 181 -9.31 19.16 -16.60
N GLY A 182 -8.48 18.16 -16.25
CA GLY A 182 -7.25 17.85 -16.97
C GLY A 182 -7.20 16.41 -17.48
N SER A 183 -6.65 16.23 -18.69
CA SER A 183 -6.31 14.96 -19.35
C SER A 183 -5.01 14.34 -18.82
N GLN A 184 -4.74 14.45 -17.52
CA GLN A 184 -3.46 13.99 -16.98
C GLN A 184 -3.32 12.49 -17.20
N VAL A 185 -2.25 12.10 -17.89
CA VAL A 185 -1.93 10.71 -18.15
C VAL A 185 -1.11 10.16 -16.99
N PHE A 186 -1.61 9.06 -16.43
CA PHE A 186 -0.98 8.22 -15.45
C PHE A 186 -0.71 6.84 -16.05
N ARG A 187 0.11 6.05 -15.36
CA ARG A 187 0.44 4.69 -15.73
C ARG A 187 0.05 3.78 -14.57
N LEU A 188 -0.89 2.88 -14.82
CA LEU A 188 -1.28 1.83 -13.89
C LEU A 188 -0.23 0.72 -13.93
N TYR A 189 0.37 0.45 -12.79
CA TYR A 189 1.31 -0.64 -12.61
C TYR A 189 0.66 -1.78 -11.85
N PRO A 190 0.64 -3.00 -12.40
CA PRO A 190 0.40 -4.21 -11.64
C PRO A 190 1.64 -4.56 -10.80
N GLY A 191 1.41 -5.04 -9.59
CA GLY A 191 2.43 -5.60 -8.71
C GLY A 191 2.66 -7.07 -9.02
N LYS A 192 3.93 -7.49 -9.02
CA LYS A 192 4.33 -8.87 -9.22
C LYS A 192 3.94 -9.71 -8.01
N THR A 193 3.21 -10.79 -8.22
CA THR A 193 2.72 -11.66 -7.14
C THR A 193 3.77 -12.68 -6.72
N TYR A 194 3.54 -13.34 -5.58
CA TYR A 194 4.40 -14.43 -5.12
C TYR A 194 4.39 -15.61 -6.10
N GLU A 195 3.23 -15.96 -6.65
CA GLU A 195 3.06 -17.06 -7.61
C GLU A 195 3.86 -16.82 -8.90
N GLU A 196 3.97 -15.56 -9.34
CA GLU A 196 4.76 -15.17 -10.51
C GLU A 196 6.28 -15.20 -10.25
N ALA A 197 6.71 -15.14 -8.99
CA ALA A 197 8.13 -15.12 -8.61
C ALA A 197 8.42 -15.72 -7.23
N PRO A 198 8.16 -17.02 -7.00
CA PRO A 198 8.25 -17.60 -5.66
C PRO A 198 9.67 -17.60 -5.07
N SER A 199 10.70 -17.49 -5.92
CA SER A 199 12.11 -17.44 -5.54
C SER A 199 12.81 -16.12 -5.93
N GLY A 200 12.03 -15.09 -6.28
CA GLY A 200 12.55 -13.80 -6.72
C GLY A 200 11.74 -12.62 -6.17
N PRO A 201 12.01 -11.40 -6.67
CA PRO A 201 11.30 -10.23 -6.19
C PRO A 201 9.80 -10.30 -6.49
N PHE A 202 8.98 -10.19 -5.43
CA PHE A 202 7.53 -10.01 -5.48
C PHE A 202 7.07 -8.90 -4.53
N SER A 203 5.83 -8.46 -4.68
CA SER A 203 5.19 -7.42 -3.87
C SER A 203 4.64 -8.01 -2.57
N PHE A 204 4.80 -7.29 -1.46
CA PHE A 204 4.28 -7.71 -0.17
C PHE A 204 4.10 -6.53 0.81
N VAL A 205 3.35 -6.76 1.88
CA VAL A 205 3.31 -5.90 3.07
C VAL A 205 3.94 -6.61 4.26
N PRO A 206 4.74 -5.94 5.12
CA PRO A 206 5.15 -6.51 6.39
C PRO A 206 3.91 -6.77 7.27
N CYS A 207 3.76 -7.99 7.76
CA CYS A 207 2.57 -8.39 8.52
C CYS A 207 2.89 -9.30 9.71
N ARG A 208 1.88 -9.57 10.54
CA ARG A 208 1.88 -10.68 11.50
C ARG A 208 0.58 -11.46 11.39
N PRO A 209 0.60 -12.79 11.57
CA PRO A 209 -0.63 -13.55 11.80
C PRO A 209 -1.48 -12.87 12.88
N TYR A 210 -2.79 -12.78 12.64
CA TYR A 210 -3.68 -12.17 13.61
C TYR A 210 -3.95 -13.15 14.74
N ASP A 211 -3.73 -12.68 15.96
CA ASP A 211 -4.09 -13.34 17.20
C ASP A 211 -4.88 -12.33 18.03
N ALA A 212 -6.02 -12.73 18.62
CA ALA A 212 -6.92 -11.84 19.35
C ALA A 212 -6.27 -11.28 20.62
N ASP A 213 -5.34 -12.01 21.21
CA ASP A 213 -4.53 -11.57 22.34
C ASP A 213 -3.13 -11.08 21.90
N GLY A 214 -2.92 -10.96 20.58
CA GLY A 214 -1.67 -10.59 19.97
C GLY A 214 -1.31 -9.12 20.20
N ALA A 215 -0.03 -8.84 20.42
CA ALA A 215 0.46 -7.48 20.47
C ALA A 215 0.52 -6.86 19.06
N ALA A 216 0.09 -5.61 18.95
CA ALA A 216 0.33 -4.82 17.76
C ALA A 216 1.84 -4.57 17.54
N PHE A 217 2.23 -4.15 16.34
CA PHE A 217 3.64 -3.97 15.99
C PHE A 217 3.90 -2.64 15.28
N PRO A 218 5.08 -2.00 15.50
CA PRO A 218 5.48 -0.80 14.77
C PRO A 218 5.92 -1.14 13.35
N ARG A 219 5.97 -0.16 12.45
CA ARG A 219 6.45 -0.41 11.10
C ARG A 219 7.95 -0.72 11.12
N PRO A 220 8.42 -1.70 10.34
CA PRO A 220 9.84 -2.04 10.32
C PRO A 220 10.64 -0.87 9.74
N VAL A 221 11.73 -0.52 10.42
CA VAL A 221 12.70 0.46 9.92
C VAL A 221 13.51 -0.17 8.81
N LEU A 222 13.55 0.48 7.65
CA LEU A 222 14.33 0.01 6.50
C LEU A 222 15.64 0.80 6.37
N ARG A 223 16.76 0.09 6.53
CA ARG A 223 18.12 0.62 6.45
C ARG A 223 18.85 0.09 5.24
N LEU A 224 18.92 0.89 4.19
CA LEU A 224 19.71 0.60 3.00
C LEU A 224 20.76 1.70 2.79
N PRO A 225 21.80 1.47 1.97
CA PRO A 225 22.77 2.52 1.64
C PRO A 225 22.10 3.83 1.19
N ARG A 226 22.72 4.98 1.51
CA ARG A 226 22.15 6.32 1.24
C ARG A 226 21.80 6.58 -0.23
N ARG A 227 22.45 5.86 -1.15
CA ARG A 227 22.10 5.85 -2.57
C ARG A 227 20.66 5.41 -2.82
N TRP A 228 20.10 4.53 -1.99
CA TRP A 228 18.76 3.99 -2.13
C TRP A 228 17.80 4.71 -1.20
N ILE A 229 18.05 4.66 0.12
CA ILE A 229 17.20 5.29 1.14
C ILE A 229 17.86 6.55 1.69
N GLN A 230 17.15 7.67 1.60
CA GLN A 230 17.44 8.89 2.35
C GLN A 230 16.49 8.95 3.56
N PRO A 231 16.97 8.65 4.78
CA PRO A 231 16.10 8.53 5.96
C PRO A 231 15.32 9.82 6.27
N ASN A 232 15.90 10.97 5.92
CA ASN A 232 15.31 12.28 6.18
C ASN A 232 14.43 12.82 5.04
N LEU A 233 14.22 12.05 3.96
CA LEU A 233 13.36 12.47 2.85
C LEU A 233 11.91 12.56 3.31
N ALA A 234 11.48 13.77 3.64
CA ALA A 234 10.16 14.02 4.23
C ALA A 234 9.02 13.96 3.19
N MET A 235 9.30 14.38 1.96
CA MET A 235 8.34 14.44 0.86
C MET A 235 9.04 14.20 -0.48
N GLY A 236 8.26 13.80 -1.50
CA GLY A 236 8.76 13.48 -2.83
C GLY A 236 9.29 12.05 -2.93
N ALA A 237 8.99 11.37 -4.04
CA ALA A 237 9.53 10.04 -4.30
C ALA A 237 10.89 10.17 -4.98
N LYS A 238 11.86 9.36 -4.55
CA LYS A 238 13.21 9.33 -5.10
C LYS A 238 13.38 8.06 -5.93
N ALA A 239 13.47 8.22 -7.24
CA ALA A 239 13.69 7.14 -8.19
C ALA A 239 15.16 7.10 -8.65
N THR A 240 15.80 5.95 -8.46
CA THR A 240 17.23 5.71 -8.74
C THR A 240 17.33 4.54 -9.71
N VAL A 241 18.05 4.72 -10.83
CA VAL A 241 18.29 3.62 -11.79
C VAL A 241 19.08 2.51 -11.10
N ALA A 242 18.68 1.28 -11.36
CA ALA A 242 19.26 0.07 -10.81
C ALA A 242 19.36 -1.01 -11.90
N SER A 243 20.36 -1.87 -11.78
CA SER A 243 20.46 -3.12 -12.54
C SER A 243 19.59 -4.22 -11.91
N THR A 244 19.31 -5.28 -12.67
CA THR A 244 18.56 -6.44 -12.17
C THR A 244 19.22 -7.08 -10.95
N ALA A 245 20.56 -7.15 -10.94
CA ALA A 245 21.32 -7.68 -9.81
C ALA A 245 21.19 -6.78 -8.57
N GLU A 246 21.21 -5.45 -8.73
CA GLU A 246 20.98 -4.50 -7.63
C GLU A 246 19.56 -4.63 -7.08
N ILE A 247 18.53 -4.72 -7.94
CA ILE A 247 17.14 -4.92 -7.50
C ILE A 247 17.00 -6.19 -6.68
N ARG A 248 17.56 -7.31 -7.17
CA ARG A 248 17.50 -8.58 -6.44
C ARG A 248 18.16 -8.47 -5.07
N ALA A 249 19.39 -7.95 -5.02
CA ALA A 249 20.12 -7.80 -3.76
C ALA A 249 19.40 -6.86 -2.78
N LEU A 250 18.78 -5.78 -3.27
CA LEU A 250 18.00 -4.85 -2.45
C LEU A 250 16.73 -5.52 -1.91
N TRP A 251 16.04 -6.29 -2.74
CA TRP A 251 14.85 -7.02 -2.32
C TRP A 251 15.19 -8.08 -1.27
N ASP A 252 16.25 -8.87 -1.48
CA ASP A 252 16.73 -9.87 -0.52
C ASP A 252 17.07 -9.23 0.84
N GLU A 253 17.75 -8.08 0.84
CA GLU A 253 18.08 -7.33 2.06
C GLU A 253 16.83 -6.76 2.74
N ILE A 254 15.82 -6.30 1.99
CA ILE A 254 14.54 -5.85 2.57
C ILE A 254 13.83 -7.02 3.24
N VAL A 255 13.78 -8.18 2.60
CA VAL A 255 13.18 -9.39 3.16
C VAL A 255 13.90 -9.82 4.44
N ASP A 256 15.23 -9.83 4.46
CA ASP A 256 16.00 -10.12 5.68
C ASP A 256 15.69 -9.12 6.82
N GLN A 257 15.59 -7.83 6.51
CA GLN A 257 15.22 -6.83 7.51
C GLN A 257 13.80 -7.03 8.07
N VAL A 258 12.84 -7.40 7.22
CA VAL A 258 11.45 -7.62 7.63
C VAL A 258 11.32 -8.92 8.43
N VAL A 259 11.87 -10.02 7.91
CA VAL A 259 11.69 -11.36 8.50
C VAL A 259 12.66 -11.58 9.65
N THR A 260 13.96 -11.52 9.40
CA THR A 260 14.98 -11.87 10.38
C THR A 260 15.12 -10.80 11.46
N LYS A 261 15.16 -9.52 11.09
CA LYS A 261 15.47 -8.44 12.04
C LYS A 261 14.23 -7.89 12.75
N ALA A 262 13.09 -7.81 12.08
CA ALA A 262 11.84 -7.31 12.67
C ALA A 262 10.89 -8.43 13.15
N GLY A 263 11.14 -9.69 12.79
CA GLY A 263 10.29 -10.82 13.18
C GLY A 263 8.87 -10.70 12.61
N LEU A 264 8.77 -10.29 11.34
CA LEU A 264 7.50 -10.12 10.63
C LEU A 264 7.38 -11.12 9.48
N ALA A 265 6.15 -11.43 9.11
CA ALA A 265 5.80 -12.21 7.92
C ALA A 265 5.63 -11.30 6.70
N LEU A 266 5.56 -11.91 5.51
CA LEU A 266 5.32 -11.21 4.24
C LEU A 266 3.89 -11.46 3.77
N GLY A 267 3.01 -10.46 3.85
CA GLY A 267 1.65 -10.56 3.32
C GLY A 267 1.68 -10.41 1.80
N VAL A 268 1.36 -11.48 1.06
CA VAL A 268 1.55 -11.57 -0.40
C VAL A 268 0.25 -11.54 -1.19
N HIS A 269 -0.87 -11.84 -0.53
CA HIS A 269 -2.21 -11.71 -1.10
C HIS A 269 -3.17 -11.27 0.00
N LEU A 270 -3.97 -10.25 -0.27
CA LEU A 270 -4.97 -9.71 0.65
C LEU A 270 -6.33 -9.73 -0.06
N GLU A 271 -7.31 -10.42 0.51
CA GLU A 271 -8.66 -10.49 -0.04
C GLU A 271 -9.31 -9.11 -0.11
N ALA A 272 -10.13 -8.88 -1.14
CA ALA A 272 -10.86 -7.62 -1.30
C ALA A 272 -11.76 -7.33 -0.08
N PRO A 273 -11.71 -6.11 0.49
CA PRO A 273 -12.60 -5.74 1.60
C PRO A 273 -14.07 -5.86 1.19
N PRO A 274 -14.96 -6.28 2.11
CA PRO A 274 -16.37 -6.49 1.79
C PRO A 274 -17.08 -5.17 1.46
N ARG A 275 -18.00 -5.25 0.50
CA ARG A 275 -18.99 -4.20 0.23
C ARG A 275 -20.08 -4.25 1.30
N LEU A 276 -20.43 -3.12 1.89
CA LEU A 276 -21.64 -2.99 2.71
C LEU A 276 -22.74 -2.31 1.93
N ASP A 277 -23.80 -3.06 1.60
CA ASP A 277 -25.02 -2.52 0.99
C ASP A 277 -25.98 -1.95 2.04
N ASP A 278 -26.80 -0.99 1.62
CA ASP A 278 -27.74 -0.22 2.47
C ASP A 278 -28.90 -1.06 3.08
N GLY A 279 -28.85 -2.39 3.00
CA GLY A 279 -29.87 -3.31 3.51
C GLY A 279 -29.39 -4.33 4.55
N VAL A 280 -28.09 -4.36 4.87
CA VAL A 280 -27.56 -5.28 5.87
C VAL A 280 -27.48 -4.54 7.21
N ALA A 281 -28.63 -4.46 7.89
CA ALA A 281 -28.59 -4.50 9.35
C ALA A 281 -27.92 -5.82 9.72
N ARG A 282 -26.79 -5.77 10.43
CA ARG A 282 -26.20 -6.96 11.02
C ARG A 282 -26.02 -6.73 12.52
N PRO A 283 -26.13 -7.83 13.28
CA PRO A 283 -26.58 -7.87 14.67
C PRO A 283 -25.77 -7.04 15.65
#